data_AF-A0A2V2UBC1-F1
#
_entry.id   AF-A0A2V2UBC1-F1
#
_cell.length_a   1.000
_cell.length_b   1.000
_cell.length_c   1.000
_cell.angle_alpha   90.00
_cell.angle_beta   90.00
_cell.angle_gamma   90.00
#
_symmetry.space_group_name_H-M   'P 1'
#
loop_
_entity.id
_entity.type
_entity.pdbx_description
1 polymer ?
#
loop_
_entity_poly.entity_id
_entity_poly.type
_entity_poly.pdbx_seq_one_letter_code
_entity_poly.pdbx_strand_id
1 'polypeptide(L)' 'MINNNNESRGKCALCGRTFTEPKEGEKSFMIQEVIDGTPYKFDKMDCIPMFKRLEVYMEMISENY' A
#
# COMPACT_ATOMS: atom_id res chain seq x y z
N MET A 1 -6.16 -2.08 32.16
CA MET A 1 -5.59 -1.06 31.25
C MET A 1 -5.75 -1.62 29.84
N ILE A 2 -6.75 -1.16 29.09
CA ILE A 2 -6.97 -1.62 27.71
C ILE A 2 -6.03 -0.78 26.85
N ASN A 3 -4.88 -1.35 26.47
CA ASN A 3 -3.97 -0.72 25.52
C ASN A 3 -4.61 -0.79 24.12
N ASN A 4 -5.46 0.19 23.81
CA ASN A 4 -5.95 0.46 22.47
C ASN A 4 -4.84 1.09 21.60
N ASN A 5 -3.68 0.43 21.48
CA ASN A 5 -2.69 0.74 20.45
C ASN A 5 -3.03 -0.02 19.15
N ASN A 6 -4.29 0.08 18.73
CA ASN A 6 -4.70 -0.33 17.39
C ASN A 6 -4.75 0.92 16.51
N GLU A 7 -3.66 1.70 16.52
CA GLU A 7 -3.40 2.63 15.43
C GLU A 7 -3.37 1.80 14.17
N SER A 8 -4.27 2.13 13.25
CA SER A 8 -4.47 1.48 11.96
C SER A 8 -3.14 1.37 11.21
N ARG A 9 -2.36 0.33 11.51
CA ARG A 9 -1.06 0.10 10.87
C ARG A 9 -1.35 0.01 9.38
N GLY A 10 -0.84 0.98 8.63
CA GLY A 10 -1.09 1.07 7.20
C GLY A 10 -0.68 -0.23 6.51
N LYS A 11 -1.37 -0.58 5.43
CA LYS A 11 -1.05 -1.76 4.61
C LYS A 11 -0.58 -1.32 3.24
N CYS A 12 0.32 -2.10 2.65
CA CYS A 12 0.69 -1.94 1.25
C CYS A 12 -0.52 -2.20 0.35
N ALA A 13 -0.84 -1.27 -0.54
CA ALA A 13 -1.98 -1.38 -1.43
C ALA A 13 -1.88 -2.57 -2.41
N LEU A 14 -0.65 -2.97 -2.77
CA LEU A 14 -0.43 -4.13 -3.65
C LEU A 14 -0.56 -5.47 -2.92
N CYS A 15 0.24 -5.67 -1.88
CA CYS A 15 0.42 -7.00 -1.28
C CYS A 15 -0.33 -7.19 0.04
N GLY A 16 -0.97 -6.14 0.57
CA GLY A 16 -1.74 -6.17 1.82
C GLY A 16 -0.89 -6.33 3.08
N ARG A 17 0.45 -6.38 2.98
CA ARG A 17 1.34 -6.49 4.13
C ARG A 17 1.25 -5.23 4.99
N THR A 18 1.16 -5.44 6.30
CA THR A 18 1.19 -4.37 7.30
C THR A 18 2.58 -3.75 7.33
N PHE A 19 2.67 -2.41 7.35
CA PHE A 19 3.96 -1.74 7.55
C PHE A 19 4.53 -2.14 8.90
N THR A 20 5.74 -2.67 8.89
CA THR A 20 6.47 -2.97 10.12
C THR A 20 6.79 -1.65 10.80
N GLU A 21 6.47 -1.55 12.09
CA GLU A 21 6.99 -0.44 12.89
C GLU A 21 8.52 -0.54 12.83
N PRO A 22 9.20 0.55 12.47
CA PRO A 22 10.65 0.56 12.50
C PRO A 22 11.08 0.31 13.95
N LYS A 23 12.07 -0.56 14.15
CA LYS A 23 12.69 -0.65 15.47
C LYS A 23 13.37 0.67 15.78
N GLU A 24 13.57 0.95 17.07
CA GLU A 24 14.25 2.16 17.53
C GLU A 24 15.61 2.30 16.80
N GLY A 25 15.74 3.35 15.96
CA GLY A 25 16.92 3.59 15.13
C GLY A 25 16.82 3.14 13.66
N GLU A 26 15.76 2.44 13.24
CA GLU A 26 15.50 2.12 11.83
C GLU A 26 14.61 3.18 11.18
N LYS A 27 14.83 3.48 9.89
CA LYS A 27 13.93 4.33 9.12
C LYS A 27 12.78 3.49 8.60
N SER A 28 11.54 3.84 8.95
CA SER A 28 10.36 3.28 8.28
C SER A 28 10.33 3.74 6.83
N PHE A 29 10.43 2.82 5.88
CA PHE A 29 10.21 3.10 4.47
C PHE A 29 8.74 2.83 4.14
N MET A 30 7.92 3.86 4.34
CA MET A 30 6.57 3.92 3.75
C MET A 30 6.64 4.88 2.56
N ILE A 31 6.18 4.43 1.41
CA ILE A 31 6.11 5.25 0.20
C ILE A 31 4.64 5.57 -0.04
N GLN A 32 4.32 6.85 -0.19
CA GLN A 32 2.98 7.31 -0.54
C GLN A 32 2.99 7.83 -1.98
N GLU A 33 2.06 7.35 -2.78
CA GLU A 33 1.90 7.73 -4.18
C GLU A 33 0.43 8.02 -4.49
N VAL A 34 0.18 8.94 -5.41
CA VAL A 34 -1.19 9.25 -5.89
C VAL A 34 -1.36 8.62 -7.26
N ILE A 35 -2.35 7.74 -7.39
CA ILE A 35 -2.70 7.04 -8.64
C ILE A 35 -4.16 7.37 -8.93
N ASP A 36 -4.42 7.99 -10.08
CA ASP A 36 -5.76 8.43 -10.52
C ASP A 36 -6.55 9.22 -9.46
N GLY A 37 -5.84 10.12 -8.78
CA GLY A 37 -6.41 10.97 -7.71
C GLY A 37 -6.57 10.27 -6.36
N THR A 38 -6.28 8.97 -6.27
CA THR A 38 -6.38 8.19 -5.03
C THR A 38 -5.00 8.02 -4.38
N PRO A 39 -4.82 8.41 -3.10
CA PRO A 39 -3.55 8.20 -2.39
C PRO A 39 -3.41 6.74 -1.90
N TYR A 40 -2.35 6.09 -2.34
CA TYR A 40 -1.98 4.73 -1.94
C TYR A 40 -0.65 4.72 -1.17
N LYS A 41 -0.49 3.71 -0.32
CA LYS A 41 0.72 3.48 0.47
C LYS A 41 1.37 2.14 0.10
N PHE A 42 2.69 2.12 0.03
CA PHE A 42 3.49 0.96 -0.38
C PHE A 42 4.67 0.75 0.57
N ASP A 43 5.05 -0.52 0.76
CA ASP A 43 6.20 -0.93 1.57
C ASP A 43 7.49 -0.98 0.75
N LYS A 44 7.38 -1.12 -0.58
CA LYS A 44 8.51 -1.17 -1.52
C LYS A 44 8.22 -0.35 -2.77
N MET A 45 9.26 0.23 -3.35
CA MET A 45 9.14 0.95 -4.63
C MET A 45 8.62 0.04 -5.75
N ASP A 46 9.02 -1.22 -5.78
CA ASP A 46 8.58 -2.19 -6.79
C ASP A 46 7.07 -2.47 -6.74
N CYS A 47 6.41 -2.19 -5.62
CA CYS A 47 4.97 -2.38 -5.50
C CYS A 47 4.15 -1.35 -6.30
N ILE A 48 4.70 -0.17 -6.57
CA ILE A 48 4.01 0.90 -7.30
C ILE A 48 3.76 0.51 -8.78
N PRO A 49 4.78 0.16 -9.59
CA PRO A 49 4.55 -0.19 -10.99
C PRO A 49 3.75 -1.49 -11.15
N MET A 50 3.86 -2.42 -10.19
CA MET A 50 3.03 -3.63 -10.16
C MET A 50 1.55 -3.32 -9.91
N PHE A 51 1.25 -2.42 -8.97
CA PHE A 51 -0.12 -1.99 -8.68
C PHE A 51 -0.76 -1.29 -9.88
N LYS A 52 -0.05 -0.34 -10.50
CA LYS A 52 -0.51 0.36 -11.71
C LYS A 52 -0.83 -0.60 -12.87
N ARG A 53 -0.02 -1.66 -13.06
CA ARG A 53 -0.29 -2.67 -14.09
C ARG A 53 -1.51 -3.53 -13.81
N LEU A 54 -1.78 -3.83 -12.53
CA LEU A 54 -2.95 -4.60 -12.14
C LEU A 54 -4.25 -3.81 -12.34
N GLU A 55 -4.26 -2.52 -12.03
CA GLU A 55 -5.43 -1.65 -12.27
C GLU A 55 -5.78 -1.63 -13.77
N VAL A 56 -4.80 -1.38 -14.64
CA VAL A 56 -4.99 -1.42 -16.10
C VAL A 56 -5.51 -2.77 -16.59
N TYR A 57 -5.04 -3.88 -16.01
CA TYR A 57 -5.53 -5.21 -16.36
C TYR A 57 -6.99 -5.44 -15.92
N MET A 58 -7.38 -4.94 -14.75
CA MET A 58 -8.76 -5.03 -14.26
C MET A 58 -9.73 -4.17 -15.09
N GLU A 59 -9.30 -2.99 -15.53
CA GLU A 59 -10.08 -2.13 -16.42
C GLU A 59 -10.36 -2.83 -17.76
N MET A 60 -9.35 -3.49 -18.37
CA MET A 60 -9.52 -4.24 -19.62
C MET A 60 -10.51 -5.41 -19.51
N ILE A 61 -10.61 -6.06 -18.34
CA ILE A 61 -11.59 -7.14 -18.13
C ILE A 61 -13.01 -6.58 -18.01
N SER A 62 -13.16 -5.39 -17.42
CA SER A 62 -14.48 -4.78 -17.20
C SER A 62 -15.17 -4.32 -18.50
N GLU A 63 -14.41 -4.03 -19.55
CA GLU A 63 -14.95 -3.66 -20.87
C GLU A 63 -15.38 -4.87 -21.72
N ASN A 64 -15.14 -6.10 -21.25
CA ASN A 64 -15.44 -7.34 -21.97
C ASN A 64 -16.63 -8.14 -21.38
N TYR A 65 -17.41 -7.55 -20.49
CA TYR A 65 -18.63 -8.14 -19.91
C TYR A 65 -19.87 -7.25 -20.09
#